data_AF-A0A7J9R8V7-F1
#
_entry.id   AF-A0A7J9R8V7-F1
#
_cell.length_a   1.000
_cell.length_b   1.000
_cell.length_c   1.000
_cell.angle_alpha   90.00
_cell.angle_beta   90.00
_cell.angle_gamma   90.00
#
_symmetry.space_group_name_H-M   'P 1'
#
loop_
_entity.id
_entity.type
_entity.pdbx_description
1 polymer ?
#
loop_
_entity_poly.entity_id
_entity_poly.type
_entity_poly.pdbx_seq_one_letter_code
_entity_poly.pdbx_strand_id
1 'polypeptide(L)'
;MLKKSAVALMVLLLIPLSNFAVHGQSEFDTIAMGLDMPNIEMTPTTGQPGTEIEIKVTNMPSIPEGIDPRIEFFVYLPFVSAIGHNVPLTCDGKSCFALYSFDEISNKKLPPKTISLTLFSTTNPVPVTQAGLRESICDLKINGQTIERYSETCTDIDQPVGDYEIKFGWGIQQSKLYDVRETLIFTVTEKESITEETPQDKDELAMSQYEEGVISESEFEQILRDLGYDDEEIRQSKALIGKLEHQVGFKTPLKGPIPVQGTDHELTYSITGGVITQVSPDIESKSLIINIDSLSNGTLFIQLPRDVIDAKFDEDDDDFFVLIDGLETGYGETKSINDRTLTIQFPAGTEEIEIIGTFVVPEFGTIVLLILLVSISSVIVLSRTKYSLMKI
;
A
#
# COMPACT_ATOMS: atom_id res chain seq x y z
N MET A 1 89.82 47.30 -6.49
CA MET A 1 89.46 46.19 -7.41
C MET A 1 88.35 45.39 -6.77
N LEU A 2 87.37 44.96 -7.59
CA LEU A 2 85.98 44.67 -7.24
C LEU A 2 85.72 43.36 -6.45
N LYS A 3 84.74 43.44 -5.51
CA LYS A 3 83.59 42.54 -5.20
C LYS A 3 83.90 41.05 -4.88
N LYS A 4 83.25 40.35 -3.94
CA LYS A 4 81.89 40.45 -3.35
C LYS A 4 81.78 39.45 -2.18
N SER A 5 80.97 39.77 -1.17
CA SER A 5 80.49 38.86 -0.13
C SER A 5 79.74 37.64 -0.68
N ALA A 6 79.88 36.49 -0.03
CA ALA A 6 78.94 35.37 -0.15
C ALA A 6 78.60 34.83 1.24
N VAL A 7 77.32 34.97 1.57
CA VAL A 7 76.63 34.48 2.76
C VAL A 7 76.46 32.96 2.61
N ALA A 8 76.74 32.21 3.69
CA ALA A 8 76.47 30.78 3.76
C ALA A 8 74.95 30.54 3.83
N LEU A 9 74.39 29.98 2.76
CA LEU A 9 72.99 29.56 2.68
C LEU A 9 72.92 28.06 2.99
N MET A 10 72.27 27.74 4.11
CA MET A 10 71.90 26.39 4.51
C MET A 10 70.85 25.86 3.54
N VAL A 11 71.26 25.01 2.60
CA VAL A 11 70.35 24.33 1.67
C VAL A 11 69.72 23.16 2.42
N LEU A 12 68.44 23.30 2.78
CA LEU A 12 67.56 22.17 3.06
C LEU A 12 67.53 21.28 1.81
N LEU A 13 67.95 20.03 1.93
CA LEU A 13 67.67 18.99 0.95
C LEU A 13 66.15 18.80 0.86
N LEU A 14 65.54 19.39 -0.17
CA LEU A 14 64.26 18.96 -0.70
C LEU A 14 64.45 17.55 -1.28
N ILE A 15 64.13 16.53 -0.48
CA ILE A 15 63.82 15.22 -1.03
C ILE A 15 62.55 15.41 -1.87
N PRO A 16 62.54 15.05 -3.16
CA PRO A 16 61.29 15.03 -3.90
C PRO A 16 60.38 14.04 -3.18
N LEU A 17 59.24 14.51 -2.68
CA LEU A 17 58.11 13.66 -2.37
C LEU A 17 57.69 13.02 -3.70
N SER A 18 58.40 11.97 -4.11
CA SER A 18 57.89 11.00 -5.06
C SER A 18 56.57 10.54 -4.48
N ASN A 19 55.50 10.80 -5.22
CA ASN A 19 54.16 10.30 -4.99
C ASN A 19 54.21 8.92 -4.35
N PHE A 20 54.08 8.88 -3.02
CA PHE A 20 53.52 7.72 -2.36
C PHE A 20 52.05 7.77 -2.73
N ALA A 21 51.75 7.27 -3.93
CA ALA A 21 50.46 6.72 -4.22
C ALA A 21 50.19 5.75 -3.08
N VAL A 22 49.20 6.10 -2.25
CA VAL A 22 48.41 5.13 -1.51
C VAL A 22 48.25 3.95 -2.45
N HIS A 23 48.72 2.76 -2.05
CA HIS A 23 48.42 1.53 -2.76
C HIS A 23 46.89 1.51 -2.92
N GLY A 24 46.42 1.89 -4.10
CA GLY A 24 45.03 1.75 -4.46
C GLY A 24 44.71 0.28 -4.29
N GLN A 25 43.63 -0.04 -3.59
CA GLN A 25 42.98 -1.32 -3.81
C GLN A 25 42.92 -1.49 -5.33
N SER A 26 43.56 -2.55 -5.85
CA SER A 26 43.35 -2.93 -7.24
C SER A 26 41.85 -3.01 -7.41
N GLU A 27 41.30 -2.12 -8.22
CA GLU A 27 39.90 -2.17 -8.62
C GLU A 27 39.64 -3.61 -9.10
N PHE A 28 38.56 -4.21 -8.63
CA PHE A 28 38.18 -5.55 -9.02
C PHE A 28 37.64 -5.49 -10.46
N ASP A 29 38.57 -5.32 -11.41
CA ASP A 29 38.30 -5.16 -12.84
C ASP A 29 38.33 -6.54 -13.49
N THR A 30 37.13 -7.06 -13.74
CA THR A 30 36.99 -8.43 -14.22
C THR A 30 37.29 -8.57 -15.72
N ILE A 31 37.30 -7.46 -16.47
CA ILE A 31 37.80 -7.43 -17.85
C ILE A 31 39.30 -7.69 -17.85
N ALA A 32 40.05 -6.99 -17.01
CA ALA A 32 41.50 -7.16 -16.93
C ALA A 32 41.89 -8.57 -16.46
N MET A 33 41.00 -9.22 -15.70
CA MET A 33 41.13 -10.61 -15.25
C MET A 33 40.73 -11.65 -16.31
N GLY A 34 40.18 -11.22 -17.46
CA GLY A 34 39.73 -12.12 -18.53
C GLY A 34 38.43 -12.87 -18.22
N LEU A 35 37.58 -12.31 -17.36
CA LEU A 35 36.27 -12.86 -17.04
C LEU A 35 35.22 -12.34 -18.01
N ASP A 36 34.88 -13.17 -19.00
CA ASP A 36 33.80 -12.90 -19.95
C ASP A 36 32.41 -13.09 -19.32
N MET A 37 31.36 -12.73 -20.07
CA MET A 37 29.96 -12.87 -19.66
C MET A 37 29.27 -14.06 -20.35
N PRO A 38 28.37 -14.78 -19.67
CA PRO A 38 27.44 -15.72 -20.31
C PRO A 38 26.46 -14.99 -21.24
N ASN A 39 25.69 -15.75 -22.02
CA ASN A 39 24.49 -15.22 -22.67
C ASN A 39 23.35 -15.17 -21.64
N ILE A 40 22.72 -14.00 -21.50
CA ILE A 40 21.63 -13.74 -20.57
C ILE A 40 20.42 -13.24 -21.34
N GLU A 41 19.30 -13.96 -21.24
CA GLU A 41 18.05 -13.62 -21.92
C GLU A 41 16.91 -13.59 -20.91
N MET A 42 16.12 -12.52 -20.90
CA MET A 42 14.96 -12.36 -20.01
C MET A 42 13.67 -12.28 -20.82
N THR A 43 12.65 -13.03 -20.38
CA THR A 43 11.33 -13.04 -20.99
C THR A 43 10.23 -13.20 -19.94
N PRO A 44 9.16 -12.39 -19.97
CA PRO A 44 9.04 -11.14 -20.74
C PRO A 44 9.95 -10.04 -20.16
N THR A 45 10.11 -8.93 -20.86
CA THR A 45 10.86 -7.74 -20.37
C THR A 45 9.96 -6.67 -19.76
N THR A 46 8.66 -6.91 -19.76
CA THR A 46 7.64 -6.02 -19.22
C THR A 46 6.42 -6.84 -18.83
N GLY A 47 5.64 -6.34 -17.88
CA GLY A 47 4.41 -7.00 -17.47
C GLY A 47 3.79 -6.38 -16.22
N GLN A 48 2.56 -6.78 -15.95
CA GLN A 48 1.77 -6.32 -14.80
C GLN A 48 2.15 -7.09 -13.53
N PRO A 49 1.73 -6.63 -12.34
CA PRO A 49 1.72 -7.45 -11.13
C PRO A 49 1.19 -8.87 -11.41
N GLY A 50 1.89 -9.90 -10.92
CA GLY A 50 1.55 -11.30 -11.18
C GLY A 50 2.16 -11.90 -12.45
N THR A 51 2.91 -11.13 -13.23
CA THR A 51 3.65 -11.65 -14.38
C THR A 51 4.79 -12.57 -13.93
N GLU A 52 4.90 -13.76 -14.53
CA GLU A 52 6.06 -14.64 -14.38
C GLU A 52 7.22 -14.15 -15.25
N ILE A 53 8.39 -14.02 -14.64
CA ILE A 53 9.64 -13.62 -15.28
C ILE A 53 10.56 -14.84 -15.34
N GLU A 54 11.04 -15.14 -16.53
CA GLU A 54 12.04 -16.18 -16.76
C GLU A 54 13.35 -15.54 -17.27
N ILE A 55 14.48 -15.87 -16.65
CA ILE A 55 15.81 -15.44 -17.07
C ILE A 55 16.68 -16.66 -17.34
N LYS A 56 17.18 -16.79 -18.57
CA LYS A 56 18.05 -17.88 -19.01
C LYS A 56 19.49 -17.41 -19.06
N VAL A 57 20.36 -18.11 -18.35
CA VAL A 57 21.81 -17.94 -18.38
C VAL A 57 22.42 -19.15 -19.06
N THR A 58 22.96 -18.93 -20.26
CA THR A 58 23.50 -19.97 -21.13
C THR A 58 24.93 -19.63 -21.56
N ASN A 59 25.65 -20.58 -22.15
CA ASN A 59 27.00 -20.37 -22.69
C ASN A 59 27.98 -19.73 -21.68
N MET A 60 28.01 -20.25 -20.46
CA MET A 60 28.92 -19.78 -19.41
C MET A 60 30.39 -19.91 -19.87
N PRO A 61 31.19 -18.83 -19.84
CA PRO A 61 32.56 -18.87 -20.32
C PRO A 61 33.47 -19.68 -19.39
N SER A 62 34.57 -20.20 -19.94
CA SER A 62 35.62 -20.82 -19.15
C SER A 62 36.40 -19.78 -18.35
N ILE A 63 36.61 -20.04 -17.07
CA ILE A 63 37.34 -19.12 -16.19
C ILE A 63 38.86 -19.31 -16.37
N PRO A 64 39.62 -18.22 -16.58
CA PRO A 64 41.08 -18.29 -16.67
C PRO A 64 41.74 -18.90 -15.43
N GLU A 65 42.86 -19.59 -15.63
CA GLU A 65 43.65 -20.14 -14.52
C GLU A 65 44.35 -19.01 -13.73
N GLY A 66 44.53 -19.21 -12.42
CA GLY A 66 45.24 -18.27 -11.54
C GLY A 66 44.38 -17.14 -10.98
N ILE A 67 43.07 -17.13 -11.26
CA ILE A 67 42.08 -16.26 -10.61
C ILE A 67 41.80 -16.77 -9.18
N ASP A 68 41.38 -15.87 -8.28
CA ASP A 68 40.95 -16.23 -6.93
C ASP A 68 39.88 -17.34 -6.98
N PRO A 69 40.10 -18.48 -6.31
CA PRO A 69 39.18 -19.62 -6.37
C PRO A 69 37.80 -19.33 -5.76
N ARG A 70 37.63 -18.22 -5.05
CA ARG A 70 36.37 -17.79 -4.44
C ARG A 70 35.51 -16.93 -5.38
N ILE A 71 35.85 -16.89 -6.66
CA ILE A 71 35.08 -16.16 -7.67
C ILE A 71 33.68 -16.78 -7.81
N GLU A 72 32.66 -15.93 -7.87
CA GLU A 72 31.25 -16.30 -8.04
C GLU A 72 30.64 -15.43 -9.14
N PHE A 73 29.73 -16.02 -9.92
CA PHE A 73 28.87 -15.26 -10.82
C PHE A 73 27.54 -15.02 -10.10
N PHE A 74 27.13 -13.75 -9.96
CA PHE A 74 25.97 -13.38 -9.17
C PHE A 74 24.89 -12.70 -10.01
N VAL A 75 23.67 -12.75 -9.49
CA VAL A 75 22.55 -11.90 -9.92
C VAL A 75 22.05 -11.08 -8.75
N TYR A 76 21.73 -9.82 -9.01
CA TYR A 76 20.98 -8.95 -8.12
C TYR A 76 19.55 -8.81 -8.65
N LEU A 77 18.58 -9.04 -7.76
CA LEU A 77 17.16 -8.96 -8.09
C LEU A 77 16.45 -7.97 -7.15
N PRO A 78 15.90 -6.85 -7.67
CA PRO A 78 15.26 -5.82 -6.86
C PRO A 78 13.77 -6.10 -6.64
N PHE A 79 13.42 -7.03 -5.75
CA PHE A 79 12.02 -7.16 -5.31
C PHE A 79 11.79 -6.35 -4.02
N VAL A 80 10.61 -5.74 -3.90
CA VAL A 80 10.14 -4.97 -2.72
C VAL A 80 10.79 -3.59 -2.45
N SER A 81 11.02 -2.77 -3.48
CA SER A 81 11.02 -1.29 -3.30
C SER A 81 10.68 -0.56 -4.60
N ALA A 82 9.74 0.38 -4.53
CA ALA A 82 9.25 1.22 -5.64
C ALA A 82 10.26 2.31 -6.09
N ILE A 83 11.56 2.09 -5.88
CA ILE A 83 12.67 3.07 -5.85
C ILE A 83 12.77 3.80 -4.49
N GLY A 84 13.86 3.54 -3.75
CA GLY A 84 14.51 4.59 -2.97
C GLY A 84 14.52 4.51 -1.44
N HIS A 85 15.13 3.48 -0.85
CA HIS A 85 16.05 3.71 0.27
C HIS A 85 17.33 2.89 0.05
N ASN A 86 18.36 3.57 -0.49
CA ASN A 86 19.76 3.12 -0.55
C ASN A 86 19.97 1.60 -0.57
N VAL A 87 19.74 0.94 -1.71
CA VAL A 87 20.30 -0.40 -1.91
C VAL A 87 21.72 -0.20 -2.44
N PRO A 88 22.75 -0.47 -1.62
CA PRO A 88 24.12 -0.15 -1.99
C PRO A 88 24.51 -0.87 -3.28
N LEU A 89 25.42 -0.28 -4.06
CA LEU A 89 26.12 -0.91 -5.21
C LEU A 89 26.89 -2.19 -4.84
N THR A 90 26.75 -2.68 -3.60
CA THR A 90 27.48 -3.80 -3.04
C THR A 90 26.50 -4.83 -2.51
N CYS A 91 26.71 -6.08 -2.91
CA CYS A 91 25.97 -7.25 -2.45
C CYS A 91 26.31 -7.60 -0.99
N ASP A 92 26.01 -6.74 -0.01
CA ASP A 92 26.22 -6.93 1.43
C ASP A 92 25.28 -8.03 2.03
N GLY A 93 25.14 -9.15 1.30
CA GLY A 93 24.53 -10.41 1.73
C GLY A 93 23.01 -10.52 1.62
N LYS A 94 22.28 -9.48 1.18
CA LYS A 94 20.81 -9.45 1.28
C LYS A 94 20.02 -9.52 -0.03
N SER A 95 20.61 -9.20 -1.19
CA SER A 95 19.85 -9.09 -2.45
C SER A 95 20.59 -9.63 -3.68
N CYS A 96 21.74 -10.29 -3.48
CA CYS A 96 22.48 -10.93 -4.55
C CYS A 96 22.61 -12.42 -4.28
N PHE A 97 22.33 -13.21 -5.31
CA PHE A 97 22.40 -14.67 -5.28
C PHE A 97 23.57 -15.12 -6.13
N ALA A 98 24.37 -16.05 -5.61
CA ALA A 98 25.37 -16.73 -6.42
C ALA A 98 24.63 -17.63 -7.43
N LEU A 99 24.60 -17.21 -8.70
CA LEU A 99 24.09 -18.04 -9.79
C LEU A 99 25.05 -19.18 -10.10
N TYR A 100 26.35 -18.94 -10.06
CA TYR A 100 27.35 -20.00 -10.07
C TYR A 100 28.28 -19.77 -8.89
N SER A 101 28.21 -20.68 -7.93
CA SER A 101 29.04 -20.65 -6.74
C SER A 101 30.51 -20.94 -7.07
N PHE A 102 31.39 -20.60 -6.12
CA PHE A 102 32.82 -20.86 -6.28
C PHE A 102 33.10 -22.36 -6.47
N ASP A 103 32.31 -23.23 -5.81
CA ASP A 103 32.41 -24.67 -5.93
C ASP A 103 32.04 -25.14 -7.33
N GLU A 104 30.96 -24.60 -7.92
CA GLU A 104 30.55 -24.93 -9.29
C GLU A 104 31.59 -24.50 -10.31
N ILE A 105 32.09 -23.26 -10.17
CA ILE A 105 33.12 -22.70 -11.04
C ILE A 105 34.43 -23.48 -10.96
N SER A 106 34.92 -23.73 -9.74
CA SER A 106 36.17 -24.47 -9.50
C SER A 106 36.10 -25.89 -10.04
N ASN A 107 34.92 -26.52 -10.01
CA ASN A 107 34.70 -27.86 -10.52
C ASN A 107 34.28 -27.89 -12.01
N LYS A 108 34.27 -26.75 -12.70
CA LYS A 108 33.82 -26.61 -14.11
C LYS A 108 32.40 -27.17 -14.35
N LYS A 109 31.54 -27.11 -13.33
CA LYS A 109 30.13 -27.52 -13.39
C LYS A 109 29.28 -26.30 -13.72
N LEU A 110 29.29 -25.90 -14.98
CA LEU A 110 28.63 -24.69 -15.46
C LEU A 110 27.48 -25.02 -16.44
N PRO A 111 26.47 -25.83 -16.04
CA PRO A 111 25.32 -26.08 -16.90
C PRO A 111 24.45 -24.82 -17.00
N PRO A 112 23.67 -24.66 -18.08
CA PRO A 112 22.69 -23.57 -18.18
C PRO A 112 21.77 -23.49 -16.94
N LYS A 113 21.41 -22.27 -16.56
CA LYS A 113 20.49 -22.00 -15.45
C LYS A 113 19.33 -21.14 -15.91
N THR A 114 18.14 -21.51 -15.48
CA THR A 114 16.91 -20.74 -15.66
C THR A 114 16.46 -20.25 -14.29
N ILE A 115 16.35 -18.94 -14.14
CA ILE A 115 15.78 -18.28 -12.98
C ILE A 115 14.30 -18.04 -13.29
N SER A 116 13.40 -18.39 -12.38
CA SER A 116 11.99 -18.04 -12.51
C SER A 116 11.42 -17.48 -11.21
N LEU A 117 10.53 -16.51 -11.34
CA LEU A 117 9.80 -15.87 -10.25
C LEU A 117 8.56 -15.17 -10.80
N THR A 118 7.55 -14.99 -9.96
CA THR A 118 6.36 -14.20 -10.28
C THR A 118 6.36 -12.88 -9.52
N LEU A 119 6.01 -11.78 -10.20
CA LEU A 119 5.83 -10.48 -9.56
C LEU A 119 4.74 -10.54 -8.49
N PHE A 120 4.92 -9.78 -7.41
CA PHE A 120 3.93 -9.74 -6.34
C PHE A 120 2.62 -9.18 -6.87
N SER A 121 1.51 -9.78 -6.45
CA SER A 121 0.19 -9.31 -6.82
C SER A 121 -0.88 -9.74 -5.84
N THR A 122 -1.81 -8.82 -5.60
CA THR A 122 -3.05 -9.06 -4.86
C THR A 122 -3.93 -10.14 -5.50
N THR A 123 -3.72 -10.47 -6.78
CA THR A 123 -4.45 -11.53 -7.50
C THR A 123 -3.69 -12.85 -7.60
N ASN A 124 -2.49 -12.95 -7.01
CA ASN A 124 -1.77 -14.22 -6.98
C ASN A 124 -2.54 -15.26 -6.13
N PRO A 125 -2.47 -16.56 -6.49
CA PRO A 125 -3.09 -17.62 -5.70
C PRO A 125 -2.46 -17.68 -4.30
N VAL A 126 -3.30 -17.97 -3.31
CA VAL A 126 -2.88 -18.13 -1.91
C VAL A 126 -1.77 -19.20 -1.81
N PRO A 127 -0.68 -18.95 -1.06
CA PRO A 127 0.41 -19.91 -0.91
C PRO A 127 -0.05 -21.28 -0.42
N VAL A 128 0.46 -22.34 -1.05
CA VAL A 128 0.13 -23.73 -0.72
C VAL A 128 1.11 -24.29 0.29
N THR A 129 0.66 -25.12 1.22
CA THR A 129 1.58 -25.78 2.18
C THR A 129 2.04 -27.12 1.63
N GLN A 130 3.34 -27.23 1.35
CA GLN A 130 3.98 -28.46 0.87
C GLN A 130 5.11 -28.87 1.82
N ALA A 131 5.10 -30.11 2.29
CA ALA A 131 6.09 -30.65 3.25
C ALA A 131 6.27 -29.78 4.53
N GLY A 132 5.22 -29.09 4.97
CA GLY A 132 5.24 -28.20 6.15
C GLY A 132 5.80 -26.80 5.87
N LEU A 133 6.10 -26.45 4.62
CA LEU A 133 6.56 -25.14 4.18
C LEU A 133 5.48 -24.49 3.29
N ARG A 134 5.20 -23.19 3.48
CA ARG A 134 4.34 -22.43 2.58
C ARG A 134 5.12 -22.07 1.32
N GLU A 135 4.74 -22.67 0.20
CA GLU A 135 5.29 -22.38 -1.13
C GLU A 135 4.38 -21.40 -1.85
N SER A 136 5.00 -20.41 -2.49
CA SER A 136 4.32 -19.37 -3.24
C SER A 136 4.79 -19.34 -4.70
N ILE A 137 3.95 -18.83 -5.60
CA ILE A 137 4.35 -18.67 -7.01
C ILE A 137 5.42 -17.59 -7.18
N CYS A 138 5.50 -16.63 -6.25
CA CYS A 138 6.54 -15.61 -6.25
C CYS A 138 7.91 -16.12 -5.75
N ASP A 139 8.01 -17.35 -5.25
CA ASP A 139 9.26 -17.90 -4.74
C ASP A 139 10.32 -17.95 -5.86
N LEU A 140 11.54 -17.48 -5.55
CA LEU A 140 12.65 -17.48 -6.49
C LEU A 140 13.14 -18.90 -6.72
N LYS A 141 13.11 -19.35 -7.98
CA LYS A 141 13.55 -20.69 -8.37
C LYS A 141 14.72 -20.62 -9.34
N ILE A 142 15.67 -21.53 -9.18
CA ILE A 142 16.73 -21.79 -10.16
C ILE A 142 16.60 -23.24 -10.62
N ASN A 143 16.40 -23.45 -11.92
CA ASN A 143 16.14 -24.76 -12.52
C ASN A 143 15.00 -25.52 -11.80
N GLY A 144 13.97 -24.78 -11.36
CA GLY A 144 12.81 -25.32 -10.63
C GLY A 144 13.03 -25.57 -9.14
N GLN A 145 14.25 -25.42 -8.62
CA GLN A 145 14.52 -25.54 -7.19
C GLN A 145 14.38 -24.17 -6.50
N THR A 146 13.54 -24.10 -5.46
CA THR A 146 13.37 -22.87 -4.66
C THR A 146 14.65 -22.52 -3.91
N ILE A 147 15.16 -21.31 -4.15
CA ILE A 147 16.36 -20.75 -3.50
C ILE A 147 15.97 -19.73 -2.43
N GLU A 148 14.88 -19.00 -2.63
CA GLU A 148 14.34 -18.03 -1.66
C GLU A 148 12.81 -18.08 -1.61
N ARG A 149 12.25 -17.84 -0.42
CA ARG A 149 10.80 -17.92 -0.17
C ARG A 149 10.26 -16.55 0.23
N TYR A 150 9.15 -16.16 -0.40
CA TYR A 150 8.47 -14.89 -0.12
C TYR A 150 7.13 -15.08 0.61
N SER A 151 6.61 -16.32 0.70
CA SER A 151 5.44 -16.68 1.52
C SER A 151 4.23 -15.76 1.31
N GLU A 152 3.73 -15.12 2.38
CA GLU A 152 2.49 -14.32 2.41
C GLU A 152 2.63 -12.98 1.66
N THR A 153 3.83 -12.41 1.62
CA THR A 153 4.10 -11.13 0.93
C THR A 153 3.81 -11.16 -0.57
N CYS A 154 3.77 -12.35 -1.18
CA CYS A 154 3.43 -12.54 -2.59
C CYS A 154 2.00 -12.11 -2.95
N THR A 155 1.09 -12.13 -1.98
CA THR A 155 -0.35 -11.86 -2.15
C THR A 155 -0.82 -10.57 -1.50
N ASP A 156 0.02 -9.94 -0.68
CA ASP A 156 -0.40 -8.80 0.16
C ASP A 156 -0.34 -7.47 -0.61
N ILE A 157 0.51 -7.38 -1.63
CA ILE A 157 0.77 -6.14 -2.38
C ILE A 157 0.96 -6.41 -3.87
N ASP A 158 0.54 -5.47 -4.71
CA ASP A 158 0.94 -5.43 -6.11
C ASP A 158 2.36 -4.86 -6.24
N GLN A 159 3.17 -5.47 -7.11
CA GLN A 159 4.50 -4.94 -7.42
C GLN A 159 4.37 -3.49 -7.94
N PRO A 160 5.10 -2.52 -7.35
CA PRO A 160 5.00 -1.12 -7.80
C PRO A 160 5.38 -0.95 -9.27
N VAL A 161 4.65 -0.09 -9.98
CA VAL A 161 4.94 0.29 -11.37
C VAL A 161 6.30 0.97 -11.45
N GLY A 162 7.04 0.69 -12.51
CA GLY A 162 8.33 1.32 -12.77
C GLY A 162 9.36 0.36 -13.38
N ASP A 163 10.56 0.88 -13.59
CA ASP A 163 11.68 0.12 -14.16
C ASP A 163 12.54 -0.50 -13.06
N TYR A 164 12.81 -1.80 -13.22
CA TYR A 164 13.58 -2.60 -12.27
C TYR A 164 14.88 -3.07 -12.93
N GLU A 165 16.01 -2.68 -12.33
CA GLU A 165 17.34 -3.06 -12.79
C GLU A 165 17.78 -4.41 -12.21
N ILE A 166 17.84 -5.42 -13.07
CA ILE A 166 18.38 -6.74 -12.74
C ILE A 166 19.84 -6.78 -13.20
N LYS A 167 20.77 -7.03 -12.26
CA LYS A 167 22.20 -6.87 -12.52
C LYS A 167 22.94 -8.19 -12.43
N PHE A 168 23.86 -8.42 -13.35
CA PHE A 168 24.70 -9.60 -13.41
C PHE A 168 26.17 -9.20 -13.37
N GLY A 169 26.97 -10.04 -12.73
CA GLY A 169 28.37 -9.73 -12.59
C GLY A 169 29.16 -10.79 -11.87
N TRP A 170 30.41 -10.45 -11.65
CA TRP A 170 31.38 -11.26 -10.97
C TRP A 170 31.62 -10.72 -9.57
N GLY A 171 31.83 -11.59 -8.60
CA GLY A 171 32.16 -11.18 -7.24
C GLY A 171 33.06 -12.19 -6.56
N ILE A 172 33.64 -11.79 -5.43
CA ILE A 172 34.40 -12.71 -4.58
C ILE A 172 33.54 -13.04 -3.35
N GLN A 173 33.35 -14.34 -3.12
CA GLN A 173 32.60 -14.86 -1.99
C GLN A 173 33.08 -14.26 -0.65
N GLN A 174 32.14 -13.85 0.21
CA GLN A 174 32.42 -13.23 1.52
C GLN A 174 33.30 -11.97 1.46
N SER A 175 33.32 -11.27 0.33
CA SER A 175 34.03 -10.00 0.17
C SER A 175 33.06 -8.88 -0.22
N LYS A 176 33.57 -7.64 -0.32
CA LYS A 176 32.83 -6.50 -0.88
C LYS A 176 33.24 -6.20 -2.33
N LEU A 177 33.94 -7.13 -2.99
CA LEU A 177 34.43 -6.96 -4.35
C LEU A 177 33.41 -7.57 -5.31
N TYR A 178 32.76 -6.69 -6.07
CA TYR A 178 31.77 -7.01 -7.09
C TYR A 178 32.01 -6.13 -8.31
N ASP A 179 31.80 -6.69 -9.49
CA ASP A 179 31.86 -6.00 -10.77
C ASP A 179 30.60 -6.32 -11.57
N VAL A 180 29.70 -5.35 -11.69
CA VAL A 180 28.47 -5.48 -12.48
C VAL A 180 28.82 -5.23 -13.94
N ARG A 181 28.52 -6.22 -14.77
CA ARG A 181 28.93 -6.27 -16.17
C ARG A 181 27.77 -6.19 -17.14
N GLU A 182 26.57 -6.55 -16.68
CA GLU A 182 25.34 -6.51 -17.47
C GLU A 182 24.15 -6.12 -16.59
N THR A 183 23.26 -5.30 -17.16
CA THR A 183 22.03 -4.85 -16.52
C THR A 183 20.88 -5.06 -17.48
N LEU A 184 19.89 -5.84 -17.06
CA LEU A 184 18.61 -5.98 -17.75
C LEU A 184 17.58 -5.08 -17.06
N ILE A 185 16.65 -4.55 -17.84
CA ILE A 185 15.55 -3.72 -17.34
C ILE A 185 14.26 -4.50 -17.53
N PHE A 186 13.53 -4.70 -16.44
CA PHE A 186 12.14 -5.15 -16.48
C PHE A 186 11.22 -3.97 -16.13
N THR A 187 10.25 -3.67 -16.99
CA THR A 187 9.26 -2.62 -16.72
C THR A 187 8.00 -3.22 -16.14
N VAL A 188 7.67 -2.90 -14.89
CA VAL A 188 6.37 -3.23 -14.33
C VAL A 188 5.36 -2.21 -14.84
N THR A 189 4.38 -2.67 -15.60
CA THR A 189 3.30 -1.82 -16.12
C THR A 189 2.13 -1.78 -15.14
N GLU A 190 1.29 -0.76 -15.28
CA GLU A 190 0.00 -0.75 -14.63
C GLU A 190 -0.77 -2.02 -15.01
N LYS A 191 -1.49 -2.57 -14.02
CA LYS A 191 -2.42 -3.67 -14.26
C LYS A 191 -3.46 -3.16 -15.26
N GLU A 192 -3.65 -3.84 -16.38
CA GLU A 192 -4.73 -3.52 -17.30
C GLU A 192 -6.02 -3.71 -16.50
N SER A 193 -6.75 -2.60 -16.30
CA SER A 193 -8.18 -2.70 -16.07
C SER A 193 -8.72 -3.48 -17.26
N ILE A 194 -9.38 -4.61 -17.02
CA ILE A 194 -10.08 -5.31 -18.09
C ILE A 194 -11.18 -4.36 -18.58
N THR A 195 -10.87 -3.59 -19.62
CA THR A 195 -11.83 -2.89 -20.44
C THR A 195 -12.06 -3.80 -21.65
N GLU A 196 -13.08 -4.64 -21.59
CA GLU A 196 -13.50 -5.47 -22.73
C GLU A 196 -14.13 -4.57 -23.80
N GLU A 197 -13.50 -4.49 -24.97
CA GLU A 197 -14.05 -3.82 -26.16
C GLU A 197 -15.36 -4.49 -26.63
N THR A 198 -16.46 -4.01 -26.08
CA THR A 198 -17.85 -4.25 -26.49
C THR A 198 -18.50 -2.87 -26.66
N PRO A 199 -19.80 -2.72 -26.96
CA PRO A 199 -20.47 -1.40 -26.95
C PRO A 199 -20.07 -0.50 -25.77
N GLN A 200 -19.66 -1.13 -24.64
CA GLN A 200 -18.82 -0.69 -23.51
C GLN A 200 -17.75 0.40 -23.79
N ASP A 201 -17.02 0.39 -24.91
CA ASP A 201 -15.93 1.38 -25.10
C ASP A 201 -16.45 2.79 -25.40
N LYS A 202 -17.59 2.88 -26.08
CA LYS A 202 -18.14 4.18 -26.50
C LYS A 202 -18.89 4.85 -25.36
N ASP A 203 -19.58 4.08 -24.53
CA ASP A 203 -20.16 4.56 -23.28
C ASP A 203 -19.08 4.84 -22.25
N GLU A 204 -18.00 4.05 -22.15
CA GLU A 204 -16.88 4.37 -21.25
C GLU A 204 -16.15 5.67 -21.67
N LEU A 205 -15.90 5.86 -22.97
CA LEU A 205 -15.36 7.12 -23.48
C LEU A 205 -16.32 8.30 -23.22
N ALA A 206 -17.62 8.08 -23.39
CA ALA A 206 -18.62 9.10 -23.07
C ALA A 206 -18.67 9.38 -21.56
N MET A 207 -18.56 8.35 -20.72
CA MET A 207 -18.53 8.44 -19.26
C MET A 207 -17.32 9.24 -18.78
N SER A 208 -16.11 8.93 -19.28
CA SER A 208 -14.88 9.68 -18.99
C SER A 208 -14.95 11.12 -19.48
N GLN A 209 -15.39 11.36 -20.72
CA GLN A 209 -15.51 12.73 -21.26
C GLN A 209 -16.54 13.57 -20.49
N TYR A 210 -17.63 12.97 -20.01
CA TYR A 210 -18.62 13.66 -19.19
C TYR A 210 -18.12 13.87 -17.76
N GLU A 211 -17.39 12.90 -17.19
CA GLU A 211 -16.77 13.01 -15.87
C GLU A 211 -15.76 14.19 -15.82
N GLU A 212 -14.92 14.29 -16.84
CA GLU A 212 -13.92 15.34 -17.01
C GLU A 212 -14.53 16.69 -17.46
N GLY A 213 -15.83 16.72 -17.77
CA GLY A 213 -16.55 17.94 -18.18
C GLY A 213 -16.23 18.40 -19.61
N VAL A 214 -15.72 17.51 -20.46
CA VAL A 214 -15.39 17.74 -21.88
C VAL A 214 -16.67 17.83 -22.73
N ILE A 215 -17.68 17.01 -22.41
CA ILE A 215 -19.00 17.03 -23.03
C ILE A 215 -20.09 17.40 -22.01
N SER A 216 -21.20 17.98 -22.47
CA SER A 216 -22.35 18.32 -21.61
C SER A 216 -23.20 17.10 -21.25
N GLU A 217 -24.00 17.19 -20.19
CA GLU A 217 -24.91 16.11 -19.76
C GLU A 217 -25.88 15.69 -20.86
N SER A 218 -26.42 16.64 -21.63
CA SER A 218 -27.30 16.33 -22.76
C SER A 218 -26.57 15.61 -23.90
N GLU A 219 -25.29 15.91 -24.12
CA GLU A 219 -24.48 15.23 -25.14
C GLU A 219 -24.14 13.81 -24.68
N PHE A 220 -23.81 13.64 -23.40
CA PHE A 220 -23.59 12.35 -22.77
C PHE A 220 -24.82 11.42 -22.88
N GLU A 221 -26.00 11.91 -22.47
CA GLU A 221 -27.24 11.13 -22.58
C GLU A 221 -27.56 10.75 -24.03
N GLN A 222 -27.35 11.66 -24.98
CA GLN A 222 -27.64 11.39 -26.39
C GLN A 222 -26.70 10.32 -26.95
N ILE A 223 -25.42 10.35 -26.59
CA ILE A 223 -24.45 9.31 -26.99
C ILE A 223 -24.89 7.94 -26.47
N LEU A 224 -25.28 7.84 -25.20
CA LEU A 224 -25.74 6.57 -24.62
C LEU A 224 -27.05 6.07 -25.26
N ARG A 225 -28.00 6.96 -25.57
CA ARG A 225 -29.22 6.60 -26.29
C ARG A 225 -28.94 6.08 -27.70
N ASP A 226 -27.99 6.69 -28.39
CA ASP A 226 -27.57 6.25 -29.73
C ASP A 226 -26.85 4.88 -29.68
N LEU A 227 -26.26 4.53 -28.53
CA LEU A 227 -25.70 3.22 -28.23
C LEU A 227 -26.75 2.18 -27.77
N GLY A 228 -28.00 2.61 -27.57
CA GLY A 228 -29.12 1.75 -27.23
C GLY A 228 -29.48 1.66 -25.75
N TYR A 229 -28.88 2.51 -24.91
CA TYR A 229 -29.15 2.53 -23.46
C TYR A 229 -30.54 3.11 -23.20
N ASP A 230 -31.27 2.50 -22.28
CA ASP A 230 -32.54 3.04 -21.78
C ASP A 230 -32.33 4.09 -20.66
N ASP A 231 -33.43 4.72 -20.23
CA ASP A 231 -33.38 5.79 -19.22
C ASP A 231 -32.78 5.34 -17.88
N GLU A 232 -32.96 4.06 -17.50
CA GLU A 232 -32.47 3.51 -16.25
C GLU A 232 -30.97 3.18 -16.35
N GLU A 233 -30.54 2.65 -17.48
CA GLU A 233 -29.12 2.35 -17.76
C GLU A 233 -28.28 3.64 -17.84
N ILE A 234 -28.83 4.71 -18.44
CA ILE A 234 -28.20 6.04 -18.44
C ILE A 234 -28.08 6.59 -17.01
N ARG A 235 -29.13 6.41 -16.19
CA ARG A 235 -29.12 6.81 -14.78
C ARG A 235 -28.03 6.07 -13.99
N GLN A 236 -27.89 4.76 -14.20
CA GLN A 236 -26.85 3.95 -13.57
C GLN A 236 -25.46 4.39 -14.03
N SER A 237 -25.29 4.70 -15.32
CA SER A 237 -24.02 5.19 -15.88
C SER A 237 -23.59 6.51 -15.23
N LYS A 238 -24.51 7.47 -15.03
CA LYS A 238 -24.22 8.71 -14.29
C LYS A 238 -23.87 8.46 -12.82
N ALA A 239 -24.49 7.45 -12.19
CA ALA A 239 -24.21 7.10 -10.81
C ALA A 239 -22.79 6.54 -10.63
N LEU A 240 -22.32 5.74 -11.60
CA LEU A 240 -20.97 5.16 -11.59
C LEU A 240 -19.86 6.22 -11.58
N ILE A 241 -20.02 7.30 -12.34
CA ILE A 241 -19.04 8.41 -12.44
C ILE A 241 -19.30 9.57 -11.48
N GLY A 242 -20.22 9.41 -10.52
CA GLY A 242 -20.54 10.45 -9.54
C GLY A 242 -21.13 11.75 -10.13
N LYS A 243 -21.57 11.74 -11.39
CA LYS A 243 -22.20 12.86 -12.12
C LYS A 243 -23.71 12.74 -12.23
N LEU A 244 -24.31 11.79 -11.52
CA LEU A 244 -25.75 11.80 -11.32
C LEU A 244 -26.07 13.09 -10.59
N GLU A 245 -26.72 14.02 -11.29
CA GLU A 245 -27.33 15.15 -10.62
C GLU A 245 -28.13 14.56 -9.47
N HIS A 246 -27.78 14.97 -8.24
CA HIS A 246 -28.68 14.84 -7.11
C HIS A 246 -29.85 15.76 -7.43
N GLN A 247 -30.70 15.28 -8.33
CA GLN A 247 -31.98 15.88 -8.60
C GLN A 247 -32.67 15.89 -7.26
N VAL A 248 -32.90 17.11 -6.83
CA VAL A 248 -33.63 17.53 -5.65
C VAL A 248 -34.77 16.53 -5.41
N GLY A 249 -34.51 15.56 -4.53
CA GLY A 249 -35.43 14.54 -4.07
C GLY A 249 -35.61 13.28 -4.94
N PHE A 250 -34.72 12.28 -4.81
CA PHE A 250 -35.14 10.89 -4.55
C PHE A 250 -33.98 10.00 -4.03
N LYS A 251 -34.31 9.12 -3.09
CA LYS A 251 -33.43 8.26 -2.29
C LYS A 251 -32.78 7.13 -3.12
N THR A 252 -31.45 7.02 -3.14
CA THR A 252 -30.78 5.71 -3.29
C THR A 252 -31.10 4.86 -2.06
N PRO A 253 -31.23 3.52 -2.17
CA PRO A 253 -31.68 2.71 -1.04
C PRO A 253 -30.58 2.65 0.01
N LEU A 254 -30.63 3.60 0.95
CA LEU A 254 -30.20 3.38 2.31
C LEU A 254 -30.79 2.03 2.72
N LYS A 255 -29.96 1.05 3.05
CA LYS A 255 -30.46 -0.06 3.86
C LYS A 255 -30.87 0.63 5.15
N GLY A 256 -32.17 0.53 5.46
CA GLY A 256 -32.90 1.52 6.26
C GLY A 256 -32.29 1.89 7.61
N PRO A 257 -32.83 2.93 8.27
CA PRO A 257 -32.36 3.39 9.57
C PRO A 257 -32.07 2.23 10.53
N ILE A 258 -30.87 2.19 11.10
CA ILE A 258 -30.54 1.26 12.18
C ILE A 258 -30.72 1.95 13.53
N PRO A 259 -31.57 1.42 14.42
CA PRO A 259 -31.74 2.02 15.73
C PRO A 259 -30.46 1.91 16.56
N VAL A 260 -30.12 3.00 17.25
CA VAL A 260 -29.06 3.01 18.25
C VAL A 260 -29.65 2.52 19.57
N GLN A 261 -29.18 1.37 20.06
CA GLN A 261 -29.72 0.71 21.26
C GLN A 261 -29.83 1.66 22.45
N GLY A 262 -31.00 1.67 23.09
CA GLY A 262 -31.24 2.52 24.28
C GLY A 262 -31.54 3.98 23.97
N THR A 263 -31.72 4.37 22.71
CA THR A 263 -32.02 5.75 22.30
C THR A 263 -33.16 5.81 21.29
N ASP A 264 -33.69 7.01 21.04
CA ASP A 264 -34.66 7.28 19.96
C ASP A 264 -33.97 7.65 18.62
N HIS A 265 -32.64 7.49 18.53
CA HIS A 265 -31.87 7.82 17.34
C HIS A 265 -31.75 6.63 16.39
N GLU A 266 -31.71 6.95 15.10
CA GLU A 266 -31.46 5.99 14.04
C GLU A 266 -30.33 6.49 13.15
N LEU A 267 -29.45 5.57 12.73
CA LEU A 267 -28.33 5.90 11.85
C LEU A 267 -28.62 5.47 10.43
N THR A 268 -28.19 6.31 9.50
CA THR A 268 -28.27 6.03 8.08
C THR A 268 -26.97 5.37 7.63
N TYR A 269 -27.06 4.21 6.98
CA TYR A 269 -25.87 3.46 6.56
C TYR A 269 -26.05 2.73 5.22
N SER A 270 -24.92 2.33 4.65
CA SER A 270 -24.79 1.36 3.57
C SER A 270 -23.59 0.46 3.85
N ILE A 271 -23.73 -0.84 3.65
CA ILE A 271 -22.67 -1.81 3.92
C ILE A 271 -22.57 -2.82 2.78
N THR A 272 -21.34 -3.10 2.35
CA THR A 272 -21.00 -4.20 1.44
C THR A 272 -20.18 -5.25 2.19
N GLY A 273 -20.15 -6.50 1.73
CA GLY A 273 -19.34 -7.57 2.35
C GLY A 273 -19.80 -8.09 3.71
N GLY A 274 -20.80 -7.45 4.33
CA GLY A 274 -21.40 -7.87 5.59
C GLY A 274 -22.78 -7.26 5.85
N VAL A 275 -23.30 -7.49 7.05
CA VAL A 275 -24.55 -6.89 7.53
C VAL A 275 -24.36 -6.37 8.95
N ILE A 276 -24.91 -5.20 9.26
CA ILE A 276 -24.94 -4.72 10.65
C ILE A 276 -26.02 -5.47 11.41
N THR A 277 -25.65 -6.04 12.56
CA THR A 277 -26.55 -6.79 13.45
C THR A 277 -27.03 -5.93 14.61
N GLN A 278 -26.17 -5.05 15.14
CA GLN A 278 -26.50 -4.19 16.27
C GLN A 278 -25.62 -2.93 16.29
N VAL A 279 -26.21 -1.80 16.69
CA VAL A 279 -25.49 -0.57 17.02
C VAL A 279 -25.80 -0.20 18.47
N SER A 280 -24.77 -0.11 19.31
CA SER A 280 -24.92 0.23 20.73
C SER A 280 -23.90 1.29 21.17
N PRO A 281 -24.34 2.34 21.88
CA PRO A 281 -23.42 3.30 22.46
C PRO A 281 -22.77 2.71 23.72
N ASP A 282 -21.46 2.94 23.88
CA ASP A 282 -20.73 2.74 25.13
C ASP A 282 -20.36 4.11 25.70
N ILE A 283 -21.10 4.50 26.74
CA ILE A 283 -20.98 5.81 27.38
C ILE A 283 -19.66 5.91 28.17
N GLU A 284 -19.14 4.80 28.70
CA GLU A 284 -17.90 4.82 29.48
C GLU A 284 -16.68 5.02 28.59
N SER A 285 -16.64 4.35 27.44
CA SER A 285 -15.57 4.49 26.44
C SER A 285 -15.78 5.66 25.47
N LYS A 286 -16.96 6.30 25.49
CA LYS A 286 -17.37 7.36 24.56
C LYS A 286 -17.36 6.90 23.09
N SER A 287 -17.77 5.65 22.88
CA SER A 287 -17.73 5.01 21.58
C SER A 287 -19.09 4.52 21.11
N LEU A 288 -19.20 4.32 19.81
CA LEU A 288 -20.32 3.66 19.18
C LEU A 288 -19.84 2.30 18.65
N ILE A 289 -20.37 1.24 19.23
CA ILE A 289 -20.05 -0.15 18.86
C ILE A 289 -21.03 -0.63 17.80
N ILE A 290 -20.50 -1.04 16.66
CA ILE A 290 -21.25 -1.54 15.50
C ILE A 290 -20.87 -3.01 15.31
N ASN A 291 -21.77 -3.90 15.72
CA ASN A 291 -21.60 -5.34 15.49
C ASN A 291 -22.02 -5.68 14.08
N ILE A 292 -21.20 -6.45 13.37
CA ILE A 292 -21.45 -6.88 12.01
C ILE A 292 -21.23 -8.38 11.84
N ASP A 293 -21.92 -8.99 10.89
CA ASP A 293 -21.56 -10.31 10.36
C ASP A 293 -20.95 -10.10 8.96
N SER A 294 -19.65 -10.33 8.80
CA SER A 294 -18.96 -10.17 7.51
C SER A 294 -18.54 -11.50 6.89
N LEU A 295 -18.90 -11.70 5.62
CA LEU A 295 -18.58 -12.91 4.84
C LEU A 295 -17.48 -12.68 3.81
N SER A 296 -17.21 -11.42 3.48
CA SER A 296 -16.13 -10.99 2.59
C SER A 296 -15.61 -9.63 3.03
N ASN A 297 -14.50 -9.19 2.43
CA ASN A 297 -14.05 -7.81 2.57
C ASN A 297 -15.19 -6.86 2.15
N GLY A 298 -15.30 -5.73 2.82
CA GLY A 298 -16.44 -4.84 2.69
C GLY A 298 -16.13 -3.41 3.08
N THR A 299 -17.10 -2.54 2.82
CA THR A 299 -17.05 -1.12 3.18
C THR A 299 -18.33 -0.72 3.89
N LEU A 300 -18.18 -0.10 5.05
CA LEU A 300 -19.25 0.56 5.79
C LEU A 300 -19.23 2.05 5.48
N PHE A 301 -20.33 2.54 4.91
CA PHE A 301 -20.68 3.95 4.85
C PHE A 301 -21.71 4.24 5.94
N ILE A 302 -21.40 5.12 6.89
CA ILE A 302 -22.32 5.46 7.98
C ILE A 302 -22.35 6.96 8.23
N GLN A 303 -23.55 7.52 8.28
CA GLN A 303 -23.79 8.91 8.66
C GLN A 303 -24.05 8.97 10.16
N LEU A 304 -23.17 9.69 10.86
CA LEU A 304 -23.19 9.89 12.29
C LEU A 304 -23.70 11.30 12.58
N PRO A 305 -24.93 11.45 13.09
CA PRO A 305 -25.39 12.73 13.61
C PRO A 305 -24.46 13.19 14.73
N ARG A 306 -24.04 14.45 14.68
CA ARG A 306 -23.17 15.05 15.69
C ARG A 306 -23.84 15.15 17.04
N ASP A 307 -25.16 15.12 17.10
CA ASP A 307 -25.87 15.03 18.37
C ASP A 307 -25.81 13.63 18.96
N VAL A 308 -25.50 12.58 18.19
CA VAL A 308 -25.33 11.17 18.62
C VAL A 308 -23.89 10.85 19.02
N ILE A 309 -22.90 11.25 18.22
CA ILE A 309 -21.48 11.03 18.48
C ILE A 309 -20.66 12.10 17.76
N ASP A 310 -19.66 12.66 18.44
CA ASP A 310 -18.73 13.62 17.83
C ASP A 310 -17.35 13.57 18.49
N ALA A 311 -16.33 14.03 17.76
CA ALA A 311 -14.96 14.18 18.23
C ALA A 311 -14.55 15.65 18.14
N LYS A 312 -14.30 16.29 19.28
CA LYS A 312 -13.96 17.72 19.35
C LYS A 312 -12.81 18.02 20.30
N PHE A 313 -11.92 18.90 19.86
CA PHE A 313 -10.92 19.51 20.73
C PHE A 313 -11.23 21.01 20.81
N ASP A 314 -11.60 21.48 21.99
CA ASP A 314 -12.23 22.80 22.20
C ASP A 314 -13.47 23.00 21.31
N GLU A 315 -13.45 23.95 20.38
CA GLU A 315 -14.57 24.25 19.46
C GLU A 315 -14.35 23.65 18.06
N ASP A 316 -13.17 23.08 17.81
CA ASP A 316 -12.77 22.55 16.51
C ASP A 316 -13.04 21.05 16.40
N ASP A 317 -13.29 20.61 15.17
CA ASP A 317 -13.48 19.21 14.84
C ASP A 317 -12.16 18.44 14.95
N ASP A 318 -12.12 17.46 15.86
CA ASP A 318 -11.03 16.49 15.98
C ASP A 318 -11.37 15.21 15.20
N ASP A 319 -10.41 14.30 15.11
CA ASP A 319 -10.54 13.02 14.46
C ASP A 319 -11.16 11.96 15.41
N PHE A 320 -11.89 11.01 14.83
CA PHE A 320 -12.33 9.81 15.54
C PHE A 320 -11.18 8.80 15.62
N PHE A 321 -11.23 7.91 16.60
CA PHE A 321 -10.48 6.65 16.52
C PHE A 321 -11.44 5.55 16.06
N VAL A 322 -11.06 4.82 15.02
CA VAL A 322 -11.87 3.71 14.49
C VAL A 322 -11.11 2.40 14.71
N LEU A 323 -11.74 1.44 15.35
CA LEU A 323 -11.19 0.12 15.59
C LEU A 323 -11.99 -0.95 14.82
N ILE A 324 -11.28 -1.95 14.31
CA ILE A 324 -11.83 -3.20 13.76
C ILE A 324 -11.35 -4.32 14.66
N ASP A 325 -12.28 -5.02 15.31
CA ASP A 325 -11.99 -6.07 16.29
C ASP A 325 -10.92 -5.66 17.33
N GLY A 326 -11.00 -4.40 17.79
CA GLY A 326 -10.09 -3.80 18.77
C GLY A 326 -8.74 -3.30 18.23
N LEU A 327 -8.50 -3.36 16.92
CA LEU A 327 -7.30 -2.83 16.26
C LEU A 327 -7.59 -1.54 15.49
N GLU A 328 -6.76 -0.52 15.69
CA GLU A 328 -6.92 0.79 15.02
C GLU A 328 -6.76 0.69 13.50
N THR A 329 -7.65 1.37 12.77
CA THR A 329 -7.67 1.41 11.30
C THR A 329 -7.87 2.81 10.75
N GLY A 330 -7.53 3.00 9.48
CA GLY A 330 -7.83 4.24 8.74
C GLY A 330 -9.27 4.28 8.25
N TYR A 331 -9.80 5.49 8.07
CA TYR A 331 -11.14 5.73 7.53
C TYR A 331 -11.17 6.98 6.65
N GLY A 332 -12.14 7.04 5.74
CA GLY A 332 -12.49 8.27 5.00
C GLY A 332 -13.59 9.03 5.73
N GLU A 333 -13.55 10.36 5.70
CA GLU A 333 -14.54 11.21 6.37
C GLU A 333 -15.04 12.34 5.47
N THR A 334 -16.33 12.64 5.58
CA THR A 334 -16.92 13.89 5.11
C THR A 334 -17.68 14.56 6.25
N LYS A 335 -17.41 15.85 6.49
CA LYS A 335 -17.98 16.62 7.60
C LYS A 335 -19.07 17.56 7.08
N SER A 336 -20.20 17.62 7.77
CA SER A 336 -21.22 18.66 7.62
C SER A 336 -21.48 19.34 8.96
N ILE A 337 -22.37 20.34 8.98
CA ILE A 337 -22.74 21.04 10.21
C ILE A 337 -23.51 20.15 11.20
N ASN A 338 -24.26 19.16 10.70
CA ASN A 338 -25.12 18.32 11.53
C ASN A 338 -24.59 16.90 11.69
N ASP A 339 -23.79 16.43 10.73
CA ASP A 339 -23.40 15.03 10.63
C ASP A 339 -21.92 14.90 10.24
N ARG A 340 -21.33 13.75 10.59
CA ARG A 340 -20.07 13.25 10.05
C ARG A 340 -20.32 11.91 9.39
N THR A 341 -19.89 11.77 8.13
CA THR A 341 -20.07 10.53 7.37
C THR A 341 -18.74 9.81 7.26
N LEU A 342 -18.67 8.59 7.77
CA LEU A 342 -17.47 7.76 7.72
C LEU A 342 -17.57 6.68 6.64
N THR A 343 -16.43 6.41 6.00
CA THR A 343 -16.21 5.30 5.08
C THR A 343 -15.11 4.41 5.64
N ILE A 344 -15.47 3.22 6.10
CA ILE A 344 -14.59 2.30 6.83
C ILE A 344 -14.49 1.00 6.03
N GLN A 345 -13.28 0.60 5.65
CA GLN A 345 -13.03 -0.68 4.98
C GLN A 345 -12.71 -1.74 6.02
N PHE A 346 -13.28 -2.94 5.89
CA PHE A 346 -13.07 -4.04 6.82
C PHE A 346 -12.81 -5.37 6.09
N PRO A 347 -11.96 -6.25 6.64
CA PRO A 347 -11.71 -7.58 6.09
C PRO A 347 -12.86 -8.57 6.38
N ALA A 348 -12.91 -9.65 5.62
CA ALA A 348 -13.81 -10.78 5.88
C ALA A 348 -13.58 -11.36 7.29
N GLY A 349 -14.67 -11.66 8.00
CA GLY A 349 -14.61 -12.21 9.37
C GLY A 349 -14.51 -11.16 10.48
N THR A 350 -14.56 -9.86 10.15
CA THR A 350 -14.79 -8.78 11.12
C THR A 350 -16.13 -8.99 11.83
N GLU A 351 -16.12 -8.86 13.16
CA GLU A 351 -17.31 -8.97 14.02
C GLU A 351 -17.71 -7.62 14.63
N GLU A 352 -16.73 -6.73 14.85
CA GLU A 352 -16.95 -5.46 15.53
C GLU A 352 -16.22 -4.30 14.85
N ILE A 353 -16.94 -3.19 14.68
CA ILE A 353 -16.37 -1.87 14.35
C ILE A 353 -16.70 -0.91 15.49
N GLU A 354 -15.69 -0.31 16.11
CA GLU A 354 -15.86 0.65 17.19
C GLU A 354 -15.43 2.05 16.74
N ILE A 355 -16.29 3.05 16.92
CA ILE A 355 -16.00 4.45 16.59
C ILE A 355 -15.94 5.25 17.89
N ILE A 356 -14.75 5.73 18.26
CA ILE A 356 -14.50 6.42 19.52
C ILE A 356 -14.42 7.92 19.26
N GLY A 357 -15.23 8.68 19.99
CA GLY A 357 -15.25 10.14 19.94
C GLY A 357 -14.95 10.77 21.30
N THR A 358 -15.40 12.01 21.44
CA THR A 358 -15.31 12.77 22.69
C THR A 358 -16.55 12.64 23.56
N PHE A 359 -17.66 12.25 22.94
CA PHE A 359 -18.89 11.79 23.59
C PHE A 359 -19.66 10.87 22.66
N VAL A 360 -20.56 10.08 23.23
CA VAL A 360 -21.63 9.35 22.55
C VAL A 360 -22.92 9.50 23.36
N VAL A 361 -24.06 9.48 22.70
CA VAL A 361 -25.35 9.79 23.32
C VAL A 361 -25.82 8.72 24.32
N PRO A 362 -26.47 9.12 25.45
CA PRO A 362 -26.45 10.45 26.06
C PRO A 362 -26.14 10.47 27.57
N GLU A 363 -25.42 11.52 27.97
CA GLU A 363 -25.68 12.19 29.24
C GLU A 363 -27.01 12.95 29.13
N PHE A 364 -28.08 12.23 29.49
CA PHE A 364 -29.44 12.69 29.71
C PHE A 364 -29.98 13.78 28.78
N GLY A 365 -30.69 13.33 27.73
CA GLY A 365 -31.59 14.18 26.97
C GLY A 365 -32.52 15.01 27.87
N THR A 366 -33.05 16.09 27.30
CA THR A 366 -33.97 17.09 27.89
C THR A 366 -34.98 16.56 28.93
N ILE A 367 -35.35 15.28 28.87
CA ILE A 367 -36.16 14.55 29.86
C ILE A 367 -35.62 14.66 31.29
N VAL A 368 -34.32 14.51 31.57
CA VAL A 368 -33.83 14.65 32.97
C VAL A 368 -33.85 16.10 33.42
N LEU A 369 -33.55 17.06 32.54
CA LEU A 369 -33.73 18.48 32.84
C LEU A 369 -35.21 18.81 33.10
N LEU A 370 -36.14 18.21 32.35
CA LEU A 370 -37.58 18.37 32.59
C LEU A 370 -38.01 17.72 33.91
N ILE A 371 -37.56 16.50 34.21
CA ILE A 371 -37.83 15.84 35.49
C ILE A 371 -37.24 16.66 36.64
N LEU A 372 -36.02 17.20 36.48
CA LEU A 372 -35.35 18.05 37.46
C LEU A 372 -36.10 19.39 37.64
N LEU A 373 -36.55 20.03 36.55
CA LEU A 373 -37.34 21.26 36.59
C LEU A 373 -38.71 21.04 37.24
N VAL A 374 -39.40 19.95 36.91
CA VAL A 374 -40.70 19.57 37.50
C VAL A 374 -40.54 19.26 38.99
N SER A 375 -39.47 18.56 39.38
CA SER A 375 -39.22 18.25 40.80
C SER A 375 -38.84 19.50 41.60
N ILE A 376 -37.96 20.37 41.10
CA ILE A 376 -37.63 21.65 41.76
C ILE A 376 -38.86 22.56 41.88
N SER A 377 -39.64 22.72 40.80
CA SER A 377 -40.85 23.56 40.82
C SER A 377 -41.90 23.02 41.79
N SER A 378 -42.08 21.70 41.87
CA SER A 378 -42.97 21.05 42.84
C SER A 378 -42.56 21.35 44.29
N VAL A 379 -41.26 21.27 44.59
CA VAL A 379 -40.73 21.61 45.92
C VAL A 379 -40.97 23.09 46.26
N ILE A 380 -40.75 24.00 45.31
CA ILE A 380 -40.98 25.44 45.53
C ILE A 380 -42.47 25.72 45.80
N VAL A 381 -43.39 25.15 45.03
CA VAL A 381 -44.84 25.34 45.22
C VAL A 381 -45.31 24.79 46.57
N LEU A 382 -44.85 23.59 46.95
CA LEU A 382 -45.16 22.99 48.26
C LEU A 382 -44.56 23.80 49.41
N SER A 383 -43.37 24.35 49.25
CA SER A 383 -42.75 25.21 50.27
C SER A 383 -43.55 26.50 50.48
N ARG A 384 -43.98 27.18 49.41
CA ARG A 384 -44.76 28.42 49.51
C ARG A 384 -46.16 28.21 50.11
N THR A 385 -46.85 27.13 49.75
CA THR A 385 -48.17 26.81 50.31
C THR A 385 -48.11 26.48 51.81
N LYS A 386 -47.08 25.75 52.26
CA LYS A 386 -46.87 25.46 53.69
C LYS A 386 -46.50 26.71 54.48
N TYR A 387 -45.70 27.62 53.93
CA TYR A 387 -45.39 28.92 54.55
C TYR A 387 -46.58 29.89 54.58
N SER A 388 -47.49 29.81 53.60
CA SER A 388 -48.72 30.62 53.55
C SER A 388 -49.77 30.14 54.55
N LEU A 389 -49.88 28.83 54.77
CA LEU A 389 -50.78 28.22 55.77
C LEU A 389 -50.31 28.42 57.22
N MET A 390 -49.02 28.72 57.44
CA MET A 390 -48.45 28.98 58.77
C MET A 390 -48.45 30.48 59.15
N LYS A 391 -49.00 31.34 58.29
CA LYS A 391 -49.16 32.81 58.48
C LYS A 391 -50.61 33.26 58.71
N ILE A 392 -51.56 32.31 58.81
CA ILE A 392 -52.94 32.51 59.30
C ILE A 392 -53.01 31.85 60.67
#